data_AF-A0A8J7S867-F1
#
_entry.id   AF-A0A8J7S867-F1
#
_cell.length_a   1.000
_cell.length_b   1.000
_cell.length_c   1.000
_cell.angle_alpha   90.00
_cell.angle_beta   90.00
_cell.angle_gamma   90.00
#
_symmetry.space_group_name_H-M   'P 1'
#
loop_
_entity.id
_entity.type
_entity.pdbx_description
1 polymer ?
#
loop_
_entity_poly.entity_id
_entity_poly.type
_entity_poly.pdbx_seq_one_letter_code
_entity_poly.pdbx_strand_id
1 'polypeptide(L)'
;MELRPPEAHRYVNFPYDALEEALANAVYHKSYEEPKPIEVQIWPHQIEILSFPGPVPPVDAQILAENRRIVARDYRNRRVGDFLK
;
A
#
# COMPACT_ATOMS: atom_id res chain seq x y z
N MET A 1 1.32 41.45 -24.60
CA MET A 1 1.20 40.73 -23.31
C MET A 1 0.46 39.45 -23.60
N GLU A 2 1.20 38.35 -23.68
CA GLU A 2 0.70 37.04 -24.10
C GLU A 2 0.02 36.36 -22.91
N LEU A 3 -1.30 36.19 -22.96
CA LEU A 3 -2.07 35.57 -21.89
C LEU A 3 -1.79 34.06 -21.92
N ARG A 4 -1.08 33.55 -20.90
CA ARG A 4 -0.95 32.10 -20.69
C ARG A 4 -2.36 31.52 -20.44
N PRO A 5 -2.73 30.40 -21.08
CA PRO A 5 -4.00 29.75 -20.80
C PRO A 5 -4.05 29.30 -19.33
N PRO A 6 -5.23 29.24 -18.72
CA PRO A 6 -5.39 28.80 -17.33
C PRO A 6 -4.80 27.39 -17.16
N GLU A 7 -3.84 27.27 -16.23
CA GLU A 7 -3.27 25.99 -15.82
C GLU A 7 -4.35 25.23 -15.03
N ALA A 8 -4.91 24.18 -15.64
CA ALA A 8 -5.86 23.32 -14.94
C ALA A 8 -5.12 22.54 -13.85
N HIS A 9 -5.42 22.79 -12.57
CA HIS A 9 -5.00 21.94 -11.47
C HIS A 9 -5.61 20.54 -11.66
N ARG A 10 -4.82 19.60 -12.21
CA ARG A 10 -5.21 18.20 -12.33
C ARG A 10 -4.95 17.51 -10.99
N TYR A 11 -6.01 17.26 -10.24
CA TYR A 11 -5.95 16.41 -9.06
C TYR A 11 -5.92 14.95 -9.52
N VAL A 12 -4.85 14.24 -9.18
CA VAL A 12 -4.82 12.77 -9.28
C VAL A 12 -5.47 12.25 -8.01
N ASN A 13 -6.73 11.86 -8.09
CA ASN A 13 -7.41 11.25 -6.95
C ASN A 13 -7.00 9.79 -6.84
N PHE A 14 -6.30 9.44 -5.76
CA PHE A 14 -6.19 8.05 -5.32
C PHE A 14 -7.53 7.67 -4.66
N PRO A 15 -8.21 6.59 -5.09
CA PRO A 15 -9.44 6.16 -4.46
C PRO A 15 -9.21 5.89 -2.98
N TYR A 16 -10.08 6.43 -2.12
CA TYR A 16 -9.98 6.24 -0.67
C TYR A 16 -9.90 4.76 -0.30
N ASP A 17 -10.81 3.95 -0.85
CA ASP A 17 -10.88 2.50 -0.62
C ASP A 17 -9.56 1.78 -0.99
N ALA A 18 -8.89 2.23 -2.07
CA ALA A 18 -7.62 1.64 -2.48
C ALA A 18 -6.49 2.00 -1.50
N LEU A 19 -6.49 3.23 -0.99
CA LEU A 19 -5.51 3.67 0.00
C LEU A 19 -5.75 3.00 1.36
N GLU A 20 -7.01 2.89 1.77
CA GLU A 20 -7.44 2.20 3.00
C GLU A 20 -7.00 0.73 2.95
N GLU A 21 -7.30 0.00 1.88
CA GLU A 21 -6.91 -1.39 1.71
C GLU A 21 -5.39 -1.57 1.69
N ALA A 22 -4.65 -0.68 1.00
CA ALA A 22 -3.19 -0.76 0.93
C ALA A 22 -2.54 -0.53 2.31
N LEU A 23 -3.03 0.45 3.08
CA LEU A 23 -2.55 0.73 4.43
C LEU A 23 -2.94 -0.39 5.41
N ALA A 24 -4.17 -0.90 5.32
CA ALA A 24 -4.62 -2.04 6.12
C ALA A 24 -3.71 -3.24 5.89
N ASN A 25 -3.40 -3.57 4.63
CA ASN A 25 -2.47 -4.65 4.29
C ASN A 25 -1.07 -4.43 4.86
N ALA A 26 -0.54 -3.20 4.79
CA ALA A 26 0.77 -2.87 5.35
C ALA A 26 0.82 -3.08 6.87
N VAL A 27 -0.22 -2.66 7.60
CA VAL A 27 -0.37 -2.89 9.06
C VAL A 27 -0.48 -4.37 9.36
N TYR A 28 -1.33 -5.06 8.61
CA TYR A 28 -1.66 -6.44 8.84
C TYR A 28 -0.47 -7.39 8.63
N HIS A 29 0.40 -7.09 7.66
CA HIS A 29 1.55 -7.93 7.32
C HIS A 29 2.89 -7.48 7.93
N LYS A 30 2.90 -6.39 8.69
CA LYS A 30 4.07 -5.90 9.42
C LYS A 30 4.62 -6.96 10.38
N SER A 31 5.94 -7.13 10.43
CA SER A 31 6.59 -7.79 11.58
C SER A 31 6.60 -6.81 12.74
N TYR A 32 5.87 -7.13 13.81
CA TYR A 32 5.92 -6.39 15.07
C TYR A 32 7.13 -6.78 15.93
N GLU A 33 7.92 -7.76 15.49
CA GLU A 33 9.21 -8.11 16.11
C GLU A 33 10.30 -7.12 15.69
N GLU A 34 10.22 -6.58 14.46
CA GLU A 34 11.11 -5.52 13.99
C GLU A 34 10.56 -4.13 14.35
N PRO A 35 11.37 -3.24 14.94
CA PRO A 35 10.95 -1.88 15.30
C PRO A 35 10.83 -0.94 14.10
N LYS A 36 10.93 -1.45 12.86
CA LYS A 36 10.77 -0.63 11.64
C LYS A 36 9.32 -0.17 11.52
N PRO A 37 9.06 1.13 11.29
CA PRO A 37 7.71 1.62 11.06
C PRO A 37 7.20 1.24 9.67
N ILE A 38 5.91 1.51 9.43
CA ILE A 38 5.38 1.60 8.08
C ILE A 38 5.64 3.02 7.59
N GLU A 39 6.24 3.16 6.42
CA GLU A 39 6.56 4.45 5.84
C GLU A 39 5.60 4.75 4.70
N VAL A 40 5.03 5.95 4.70
CA VAL A 40 4.12 6.43 3.66
C VAL A 40 4.72 7.69 3.06
N GLN A 41 5.04 7.64 1.76
CA GLN A 41 5.61 8.76 1.02
C GLN A 41 4.62 9.22 -0.05
N ILE A 42 4.26 10.50 -0.02
CA ILE A 42 3.31 11.10 -0.95
C ILE A 42 4.09 11.95 -1.96
N TRP A 43 4.00 11.57 -3.22
CA TRP A 43 4.60 12.26 -4.35
C TRP A 43 3.51 12.93 -5.19
N PRO A 44 3.86 13.87 -6.09
CA PRO A 44 2.87 14.55 -6.94
C PRO A 44 2.00 13.61 -7.78
N HIS A 45 2.49 12.41 -8.11
CA HIS A 45 1.84 11.46 -9.02
C HIS A 45 1.75 10.01 -8.49
N GLN A 46 2.22 9.74 -7.28
CA GLN A 46 2.18 8.40 -6.68
C GLN A 46 2.20 8.46 -5.15
N ILE A 47 1.73 7.40 -4.52
CA ILE A 47 1.88 7.16 -3.08
C ILE A 47 2.66 5.85 -2.93
N GLU A 48 3.73 5.88 -2.14
CA GLU A 48 4.51 4.69 -1.81
C GLU A 48 4.24 4.30 -0.36
N ILE A 49 3.91 3.03 -0.14
CA ILE A 49 3.70 2.43 1.18
C ILE A 49 4.74 1.34 1.34
N LEU A 50 5.67 1.54 2.27
CA LEU A 50 6.75 0.61 2.59
C LEU A 50 6.50 -0.03 3.95
N SER A 51 6.49 -1.36 3.99
CA SER A 51 6.36 -2.14 5.22
C SER A 51 7.30 -3.34 5.19
N PHE A 52 7.95 -3.61 6.33
CA PHE A 52 8.81 -4.79 6.51
C PHE A 52 8.12 -5.84 7.39
N PRO A 53 8.39 -7.14 7.16
CA PRO A 53 9.24 -7.72 6.13
C PRO A 53 8.49 -7.82 4.80
N GLY A 54 9.24 -7.91 3.71
CA GLY A 54 8.69 -8.14 2.37
C GLY A 54 7.81 -9.41 2.27
N PRO A 55 7.21 -9.63 1.09
CA PRO A 55 6.26 -10.72 0.87
C PRO A 55 6.86 -12.07 1.27
N VAL A 56 6.06 -12.89 1.94
CA VAL A 56 6.47 -14.23 2.40
C VAL A 56 6.27 -15.20 1.25
N PRO A 57 7.21 -16.14 1.00
CA PRO A 57 6.94 -17.27 0.12
C PRO A 57 5.61 -17.95 0.50
N PRO A 58 4.78 -18.33 -0.48
CA PRO A 58 5.08 -18.43 -1.92
C PRO A 58 4.86 -17.14 -2.72
N VAL A 59 4.57 -16.00 -2.10
CA VAL A 59 4.32 -14.75 -2.82
C VAL A 59 5.65 -14.07 -3.15
N ASP A 60 5.93 -13.90 -4.44
CA ASP A 60 7.05 -13.12 -4.95
C ASP A 60 6.58 -11.95 -5.83
N ALA A 61 7.52 -11.10 -6.26
CA ALA A 61 7.21 -9.92 -7.07
C ALA A 61 6.59 -10.28 -8.42
N GLN A 62 6.93 -11.45 -8.99
CA GLN A 62 6.37 -11.92 -10.24
C GLN A 62 4.90 -12.32 -10.07
N ILE A 63 4.58 -13.04 -8.99
CA ILE A 63 3.22 -13.43 -8.63
C ILE A 63 2.36 -12.19 -8.36
N LEU A 64 2.90 -11.16 -7.69
CA LEU A 64 2.24 -9.86 -7.46
C LEU A 64 1.93 -9.10 -8.75
N ALA A 65 2.82 -9.16 -9.74
CA ALA A 65 2.62 -8.49 -11.02
C ALA A 65 1.63 -9.24 -11.93
N GLU A 66 1.65 -10.57 -11.91
CA GLU A 66 0.89 -11.42 -12.84
C GLU A 66 -0.51 -11.77 -12.33
N ASN A 67 -0.70 -11.91 -11.01
CA ASN A 67 -1.96 -12.38 -10.45
C ASN A 67 -2.80 -11.24 -9.86
N ARG A 68 -3.98 -11.01 -10.45
CA ARG A 68 -4.98 -10.07 -9.92
C ARG A 68 -5.58 -10.49 -8.57
N ARG A 69 -5.38 -11.74 -8.16
CA ARG A 69 -5.92 -12.28 -6.90
C ARG A 69 -4.92 -13.22 -6.26
N ILE A 70 -4.24 -12.74 -5.23
CA ILE A 70 -3.35 -13.55 -4.40
C ILE A 70 -4.13 -14.00 -3.17
N VAL A 71 -4.33 -15.31 -3.04
CA VAL A 71 -4.94 -15.90 -1.85
C VAL A 71 -3.80 -16.34 -0.92
N ALA A 72 -3.03 -15.38 -0.41
CA ALA A 72 -2.06 -15.67 0.64
C ALA A 72 -2.84 -15.92 1.94
N ARG A 73 -3.06 -17.19 2.28
CA ARG A 73 -3.87 -17.59 3.46
C ARG A 73 -3.12 -17.49 4.78
N ASP A 74 -1.81 -17.24 4.76
CA ASP A 74 -0.99 -17.12 5.97
C ASP A 74 -0.66 -15.65 6.28
N TYR A 75 -1.64 -15.08 6.95
CA TYR A 75 -1.55 -13.86 7.74
C TYR A 75 -0.57 -14.02 8.91
N ARG A 76 0.57 -13.29 8.89
CA ARG A 76 1.61 -13.37 9.94
C ARG A 76 1.07 -13.07 11.34
N ASN A 77 0.16 -12.10 11.47
CA ASN A 77 -0.38 -11.66 12.77
C ASN A 77 -1.91 -11.74 12.81
N ARG A 78 -2.47 -12.96 12.91
CA ARG A 78 -3.93 -13.15 12.99
C ARG A 78 -4.60 -12.34 14.12
N ARG A 79 -3.93 -12.17 15.27
CA ARG A 79 -4.46 -11.38 16.41
C ARG A 79 -4.65 -9.90 16.10
N VAL A 80 -3.83 -9.31 15.21
CA VAL A 80 -3.98 -7.92 14.79
C VAL A 80 -5.23 -7.76 13.91
N GLY A 81 -5.54 -8.79 13.11
CA GLY A 81 -6.77 -8.85 12.34
C GLY A 81 -8.05 -8.80 13.17
N ASP A 82 -8.02 -9.26 14.43
CA ASP A 82 -9.16 -9.18 15.34
C ASP A 82 -9.40 -7.74 15.86
N PHE A 83 -8.39 -6.86 15.83
CA PHE A 83 -8.49 -5.46 16.29
C PHE A 83 -8.93 -4.48 15.20
N LEU A 84 -8.83 -4.87 13.93
CA LEU A 84 -9.11 -4.01 12.77
C LEU A 84 -10.43 -4.36 12.07
N LYS A 85 -11.28 -5.17 12.71
CA LYS A 85 -12.55 -5.65 12.17
C LYS A 85 -13.73 -4.81 12.62
#